data_AF-A0AAN6T1J2-F1
#
_entry.id   AF-A0AAN6T1J2-F1
#
_cell.length_a   1.000
_cell.length_b   1.000
_cell.length_c   1.000
_cell.angle_alpha   90.00
_cell.angle_beta   90.00
_cell.angle_gamma   90.00
#
_symmetry.space_group_name_H-M   'P 1'
#
loop_
_entity.id
_entity.type
_entity.pdbx_description
1 polymer ?
#
loop_
_entity_poly.entity_id
_entity_poly.type
_entity_poly.pdbx_seq_one_letter_code
_entity_poly.pdbx_strand_id
1 'polypeptide(L)'
;MDTFEATKPDRFHQSLSSAWASFLGAQHCSHEVGALRKSLEGHIQQTNLRLSSLQSDGETRHDHLVTAVAESKSKIEHHAAELKDAVAFQRNLSTVQQDISDQTQNALRKATEISREVLTQQEGLEGLRSSTSHDIRSIQEQCRLALDRVDSLQEELKEARAQRMDCERRVAALESQVKTVTHTHCQLSDDSIRSLGELLSRRAELMKLLDTQHIDDTPPYPPQPSSNKGFSIPEDPQDIRSLYLVFRDRYKASPPKSDTAFIWEFLGCVEDPAMSKHIQDSLAAILPKHVTPSRDTRRKNPRRHVDISKGLTWRKFREALVNIPEPS
;
A
#
# COMPACT_ATOMS: atom_id res chain seq x y z
N MET A 1 81.07 -36.55 -131.95
CA MET A 1 81.08 -35.16 -131.48
C MET A 1 80.32 -34.36 -132.50
N ASP A 2 79.00 -34.25 -132.31
CA ASP A 2 78.18 -33.36 -133.12
C ASP A 2 78.05 -32.05 -132.36
N THR A 3 78.73 -31.04 -132.88
CA THR A 3 78.64 -29.66 -132.43
C THR A 3 77.34 -29.10 -133.00
N PHE A 4 76.31 -29.02 -132.16
CA PHE A 4 75.09 -28.29 -132.50
C PHE A 4 75.45 -26.81 -132.68
N GLU A 5 75.49 -26.36 -133.93
CA GLU A 5 75.52 -24.95 -134.29
C GLU A 5 74.30 -24.26 -133.67
N ALA A 6 74.55 -23.34 -132.73
CA ALA A 6 73.53 -22.46 -132.20
C ALA A 6 73.18 -21.39 -133.25
N THR A 7 72.20 -21.71 -134.10
CA THR A 7 71.59 -20.78 -135.04
C THR A 7 71.10 -19.55 -134.27
N LYS A 8 71.57 -18.36 -134.64
CA LYS A 8 71.11 -17.10 -134.03
C LYS A 8 69.58 -17.03 -134.17
N PRO A 9 68.83 -16.89 -133.06
CA PRO A 9 67.38 -16.92 -133.13
C PRO A 9 66.86 -15.74 -133.95
N ASP A 10 65.92 -16.05 -134.85
CA ASP A 10 65.20 -15.09 -135.69
C ASP A 10 64.58 -13.99 -134.81
N ARG A 11 64.68 -12.71 -135.22
CA ARG A 11 64.14 -11.57 -134.45
C ARG A 11 62.65 -11.72 -134.17
N PHE A 12 61.93 -12.39 -135.08
CA PHE A 12 60.52 -12.72 -134.89
C PHE A 12 60.30 -13.71 -133.74
N HIS A 13 61.12 -14.76 -133.63
CA HIS A 13 61.05 -15.74 -132.54
C HIS A 13 61.37 -15.12 -131.17
N GLN A 14 62.33 -14.18 -131.10
CA GLN A 14 62.62 -13.44 -129.86
C GLN A 14 61.45 -12.54 -129.43
N SER A 15 60.85 -11.80 -130.37
CA SER A 15 59.69 -10.94 -130.08
C SER A 15 58.47 -11.77 -129.65
N LEU A 16 58.22 -12.90 -130.30
CA LEU A 16 57.11 -13.79 -129.95
C LEU A 16 57.33 -14.46 -128.59
N SER A 17 58.55 -14.93 -128.31
CA SER A 17 58.93 -15.49 -127.01
C SER A 17 58.80 -14.46 -125.88
N SER A 18 59.22 -13.20 -126.12
CA SER A 18 59.04 -12.10 -125.17
C SER A 18 57.56 -11.75 -124.94
N ALA A 19 56.74 -11.70 -126.00
CA ALA A 19 55.31 -11.47 -125.89
C ALA A 19 54.60 -12.60 -125.12
N TRP A 20 54.97 -13.86 -125.35
CA TRP A 20 54.45 -15.00 -124.59
C TRP A 20 54.90 -15.00 -123.13
N ALA A 21 56.17 -14.69 -122.84
CA ALA A 21 56.65 -14.53 -121.48
C ALA A 21 55.92 -13.40 -120.74
N SER A 22 55.65 -12.28 -121.43
CA SER A 22 54.86 -11.17 -120.88
C SER A 22 53.40 -11.54 -120.65
N PHE A 23 52.77 -12.29 -121.57
CA PHE A 23 51.39 -12.75 -121.43
C PHE A 23 51.25 -13.75 -120.28
N LEU A 24 52.12 -14.77 -120.23
CA LEU A 24 52.15 -15.76 -119.14
C LEU A 24 52.49 -15.10 -117.80
N GLY A 25 53.41 -14.13 -117.79
CA GLY A 25 53.71 -13.31 -116.62
C GLY A 25 52.50 -12.50 -116.15
N ALA A 26 51.77 -11.85 -117.07
CA ALA A 26 50.54 -11.13 -116.74
C ALA A 26 49.44 -12.06 -116.21
N GLN A 27 49.30 -13.25 -116.79
CA GLN A 27 48.35 -14.26 -116.33
C GLN A 27 48.72 -14.80 -114.93
N HIS A 28 50.00 -15.07 -114.69
CA HIS A 28 50.51 -15.47 -113.38
C HIS A 28 50.26 -14.38 -112.34
N CYS A 29 50.65 -13.13 -112.62
CA CYS A 29 50.38 -11.98 -111.76
C CYS A 29 48.87 -11.81 -111.49
N SER A 30 48.01 -11.99 -112.50
CA SER A 30 46.56 -11.91 -112.31
C SER A 30 46.02 -13.04 -111.42
N HIS A 31 46.56 -14.25 -111.53
CA HIS A 31 46.22 -15.37 -110.66
C HIS A 31 46.70 -15.13 -109.23
N GLU A 32 47.93 -14.66 -109.04
CA GLU A 32 48.48 -14.31 -107.73
C GLU A 32 47.70 -13.18 -107.07
N VAL A 33 47.41 -12.09 -107.80
CA VAL A 33 46.56 -11.00 -107.30
C VAL A 33 45.16 -11.51 -106.94
N GLY A 34 44.59 -12.41 -107.75
CA GLY A 34 43.31 -13.05 -107.45
C GLY A 34 43.36 -13.93 -106.19
N ALA A 35 44.42 -14.71 -106.01
CA ALA A 35 44.64 -15.56 -104.83
C ALA A 35 44.87 -14.72 -103.57
N LEU A 36 45.72 -13.69 -103.65
CA LEU A 36 45.98 -12.74 -102.56
C LEU A 36 44.70 -12.01 -102.16
N ARG A 37 43.89 -11.57 -103.13
CA ARG A 37 42.60 -10.92 -102.85
C ARG A 37 41.64 -11.87 -102.11
N LYS A 38 41.54 -13.13 -102.54
CA LYS A 38 40.72 -14.14 -101.86
C LYS A 38 41.24 -14.44 -100.44
N SER A 39 42.55 -14.54 -100.26
CA SER A 39 43.17 -14.74 -98.95
C SER A 39 42.92 -13.55 -98.02
N LEU A 40 43.09 -12.32 -98.52
CA LEU A 40 42.81 -11.09 -97.78
C LEU A 40 41.34 -11.02 -97.36
N GLU A 41 40.40 -11.31 -98.28
CA GLU A 41 38.96 -11.36 -97.99
C GLU A 41 38.65 -12.41 -96.90
N GLY A 42 39.26 -13.59 -97.00
CA GLY A 42 39.15 -14.63 -95.96
C GLY A 42 39.66 -14.18 -94.59
N HIS A 43 40.79 -13.48 -94.54
CA HIS A 43 41.33 -12.91 -93.30
C HIS A 43 40.45 -11.78 -92.74
N ILE A 44 39.86 -10.93 -93.59
CA ILE A 44 38.91 -9.90 -93.17
C ILE A 44 37.68 -10.55 -92.54
N GLN A 45 37.09 -11.56 -93.19
CA GLN A 45 35.94 -12.30 -92.66
C GLN A 45 36.27 -12.99 -91.34
N GLN A 46 37.40 -13.67 -91.25
CA GLN A 46 37.86 -14.30 -90.01
C GLN A 46 38.07 -13.28 -88.88
N THR A 47 38.64 -12.12 -89.19
CA THR A 47 38.88 -11.05 -88.22
C THR A 47 37.56 -10.47 -87.73
N ASN A 48 36.61 -10.21 -88.62
CA ASN A 48 35.28 -9.72 -88.26
C ASN A 48 34.53 -10.73 -87.37
N LEU A 49 34.57 -12.02 -87.68
CA LEU A 49 33.97 -13.05 -86.82
C LEU A 49 34.61 -13.08 -85.43
N ARG A 50 35.93 -12.95 -85.33
CA ARG A 50 36.64 -12.86 -84.04
C ARG A 50 36.25 -11.59 -83.27
N LEU A 51 36.14 -10.44 -83.96
CA LEU A 51 35.72 -9.19 -83.35
C LEU A 51 34.29 -9.28 -82.81
N SER A 52 33.34 -9.83 -83.59
CA SER A 52 31.97 -10.06 -83.14
C SER A 52 31.91 -11.03 -81.95
N SER A 53 32.72 -12.10 -81.97
CA SER A 53 32.81 -13.04 -80.83
C SER A 53 33.37 -12.38 -79.58
N LEU A 54 34.41 -11.55 -79.70
CA LEU A 54 34.98 -10.81 -78.57
C LEU A 54 34.01 -9.76 -78.02
N GLN A 55 33.25 -9.10 -78.90
CA GLN A 55 32.22 -8.16 -78.48
C GLN A 55 31.11 -8.85 -77.71
N SER A 56 30.60 -9.98 -78.20
CA SER A 56 29.57 -10.76 -77.51
C SER A 56 30.05 -11.33 -76.17
N ASP A 57 31.30 -11.83 -76.09
CA ASP A 57 31.91 -12.24 -74.81
C ASP A 57 32.09 -11.04 -73.86
N GLY A 58 32.45 -9.86 -74.39
CA GLY A 58 32.50 -8.61 -73.63
C GLY A 58 31.15 -8.21 -73.04
N GLU A 59 30.08 -8.24 -73.84
CA GLU A 59 28.70 -7.93 -73.43
C GLU A 59 28.20 -8.92 -72.38
N THR A 60 28.38 -10.22 -72.61
CA THR A 60 27.97 -11.23 -71.63
C THR A 60 28.74 -11.08 -70.32
N ARG A 61 30.05 -10.86 -70.33
CA ARG A 61 30.83 -10.60 -69.10
C ARG A 61 30.37 -9.34 -68.39
N HIS A 62 30.06 -8.28 -69.14
CA HIS A 62 29.52 -7.04 -68.58
C HIS A 62 28.18 -7.30 -67.87
N ASP A 63 27.26 -8.04 -68.48
CA ASP A 63 25.97 -8.40 -67.89
C ASP A 63 26.12 -9.24 -66.61
N HIS A 64 27.04 -10.21 -66.61
CA HIS A 64 27.35 -11.00 -65.42
C HIS A 64 27.92 -10.11 -64.29
N LEU A 65 28.80 -9.16 -64.62
CA LEU A 65 29.35 -8.23 -63.64
C LEU A 65 28.27 -7.29 -63.09
N VAL A 66 27.40 -6.74 -63.95
CA VAL A 66 26.29 -5.88 -63.52
C VAL A 66 25.35 -6.65 -62.58
N THR A 67 25.02 -7.90 -62.93
CA THR A 67 24.17 -8.77 -62.10
C THR A 67 24.83 -9.08 -60.76
N ALA A 68 26.11 -9.46 -60.75
CA ALA A 68 26.86 -9.74 -59.52
C ALA A 68 26.99 -8.50 -58.62
N VAL A 69 27.20 -7.32 -59.21
CA VAL A 69 27.24 -6.05 -58.47
C VAL A 69 25.87 -5.72 -57.87
N ALA A 70 24.78 -5.92 -58.62
CA ALA A 70 23.43 -5.70 -58.12
C ALA A 70 23.07 -6.66 -56.97
N GLU A 71 23.44 -7.94 -57.08
CA GLU A 71 23.24 -8.93 -56.03
C GLU A 71 24.07 -8.60 -54.78
N SER A 72 25.35 -8.24 -54.95
CA SER A 72 26.22 -7.82 -53.85
C SER A 72 25.67 -6.59 -53.14
N LYS A 73 25.20 -5.58 -53.89
CA LYS A 73 24.56 -4.39 -53.33
C LYS A 73 23.32 -4.73 -52.52
N SER A 74 22.44 -5.59 -53.04
CA SER A 74 21.24 -6.05 -52.33
C SER A 74 21.59 -6.76 -51.01
N LYS A 75 22.60 -7.64 -51.02
CA LYS A 75 23.09 -8.30 -49.80
C LYS A 75 23.65 -7.31 -48.78
N ILE A 76 24.41 -6.31 -49.22
CA ILE A 76 24.95 -5.26 -48.33
C ILE A 76 23.81 -4.45 -47.71
N GLU A 77 22.80 -4.06 -48.50
CA GLU A 77 21.63 -3.33 -48.00
C GLU A 77 20.83 -4.15 -46.98
N HIS A 78 20.67 -5.46 -47.23
CA HIS A 78 20.03 -6.38 -46.31
C HIS A 78 20.80 -6.48 -44.97
N HIS A 79 22.11 -6.75 -45.01
CA HIS A 79 22.92 -6.80 -43.79
C HIS A 79 22.98 -5.46 -43.05
N ALA A 80 22.95 -4.34 -43.77
CA ALA A 80 22.86 -3.02 -43.14
C ALA A 80 21.52 -2.80 -42.42
N ALA A 81 20.42 -3.36 -42.93
CA ALA A 81 19.13 -3.35 -42.24
C ALA A 81 19.17 -4.24 -40.98
N GLU A 82 19.67 -5.46 -41.08
CA GLU A 82 19.83 -6.38 -39.93
C GLU A 82 20.69 -5.77 -38.82
N LEU A 83 21.79 -5.08 -39.18
CA LEU A 83 22.64 -4.37 -38.22
C LEU A 83 21.91 -3.22 -37.51
N LYS A 84 21.04 -2.48 -38.23
CA LYS A 84 20.21 -1.43 -37.61
C LYS A 84 19.24 -2.04 -36.60
N ASP A 85 18.63 -3.17 -36.93
CA ASP A 85 17.71 -3.87 -36.04
C ASP A 85 18.43 -4.43 -34.82
N ALA A 86 19.63 -5.00 -34.99
CA ALA A 86 20.48 -5.48 -33.90
C ALA A 86 20.86 -4.33 -32.93
N VAL A 87 21.22 -3.16 -33.45
CA VAL A 87 21.51 -1.98 -32.63
C VAL A 87 20.27 -1.47 -31.91
N ALA A 88 19.09 -1.49 -32.56
CA ALA A 88 17.83 -1.14 -31.91
C ALA A 88 17.49 -2.12 -30.76
N PHE A 89 17.66 -3.42 -31.00
CA PHE A 89 17.49 -4.45 -29.99
C PHE A 89 18.43 -4.25 -28.79
N GLN A 90 19.71 -3.91 -29.05
CA GLN A 90 20.68 -3.62 -28.00
C GLN A 90 20.24 -2.43 -27.13
N ARG A 91 19.74 -1.33 -27.73
CA ARG A 91 19.22 -0.19 -26.97
C ARG A 91 18.02 -0.56 -26.11
N ASN A 92 17.10 -1.36 -26.65
CA ASN A 92 15.94 -1.85 -25.91
C ASN A 92 16.38 -2.72 -24.73
N LEU A 93 17.36 -3.60 -24.93
CA LEU A 93 17.93 -4.44 -23.87
C LEU A 93 18.60 -3.60 -22.78
N SER A 94 19.37 -2.56 -23.15
CA SER A 94 19.95 -1.63 -22.18
C SER A 94 18.88 -0.86 -21.40
N THR A 95 17.78 -0.48 -22.04
CA THR A 95 16.65 0.19 -21.37
C THR A 95 16.00 -0.74 -20.34
N VAL A 96 15.69 -1.98 -20.73
CA VAL A 96 15.14 -2.99 -19.81
C VAL A 96 16.11 -3.29 -18.67
N GLN A 97 17.41 -3.34 -18.94
CA GLN A 97 18.42 -3.55 -17.90
C GLN A 97 18.46 -2.39 -16.89
N GLN A 98 18.31 -1.15 -17.37
CA GLN A 98 18.20 0.03 -16.51
C GLN A 98 16.94 -0.03 -15.64
N ASP A 99 15.78 -0.34 -16.23
CA ASP A 99 14.51 -0.47 -15.50
C ASP A 99 14.58 -1.54 -14.40
N ILE A 100 15.20 -2.70 -14.70
CA ILE A 100 15.43 -3.76 -13.70
C ILE A 100 16.33 -3.26 -12.57
N SER A 101 17.38 -2.50 -12.89
CA SER A 101 18.29 -1.91 -11.89
C SER A 101 17.54 -0.95 -10.97
N ASP A 102 16.75 -0.04 -11.54
CA ASP A 102 15.99 0.96 -10.81
C ASP A 102 14.90 0.31 -9.94
N GLN A 103 14.22 -0.72 -10.46
CA GLN A 103 13.24 -1.50 -9.71
C GLN A 103 13.89 -2.24 -8.53
N THR A 104 15.07 -2.84 -8.75
CA THR A 104 15.83 -3.53 -7.70
C THR A 104 16.27 -2.55 -6.60
N GLN A 105 16.76 -1.36 -6.98
CA GLN A 105 17.14 -0.34 -6.01
C GLN A 105 15.93 0.19 -5.22
N ASN A 106 14.79 0.37 -5.88
CA ASN A 106 13.54 0.77 -5.21
C ASN A 106 13.04 -0.31 -4.24
N ALA A 107 13.08 -1.59 -4.65
CA ALA A 107 12.74 -2.71 -3.78
C ALA A 107 13.64 -2.77 -2.54
N LEU A 108 14.95 -2.55 -2.72
CA LEU A 108 15.91 -2.49 -1.61
C LEU A 108 15.59 -1.34 -0.64
N ARG A 109 15.29 -0.13 -1.15
CA ARG A 109 14.89 1.01 -0.31
C ARG A 109 13.64 0.68 0.52
N LYS A 110 12.60 0.12 -0.11
CA LYS A 110 11.39 -0.32 0.60
C LYS A 110 11.68 -1.38 1.65
N ALA A 111 12.53 -2.36 1.35
CA ALA A 111 12.94 -3.37 2.32
C ALA A 111 13.62 -2.74 3.54
N THR A 112 14.54 -1.79 3.34
CA THR A 112 15.19 -1.08 4.45
C THR A 112 14.24 -0.22 5.26
N GLU A 113 13.22 0.35 4.62
CA GLU A 113 12.17 1.11 5.31
C GLU A 113 11.31 0.22 6.19
N ILE A 114 10.85 -0.92 5.67
CA ILE A 114 10.10 -1.92 6.44
C ILE A 114 10.93 -2.44 7.60
N SER A 115 12.22 -2.75 7.39
CA SER A 115 13.10 -3.18 8.49
C SER A 115 13.20 -2.13 9.60
N ARG A 116 13.25 -0.84 9.25
CA ARG A 116 13.26 0.25 10.22
C ARG A 116 11.94 0.34 10.98
N GLU A 117 10.81 0.24 10.29
CA GLU A 117 9.49 0.24 10.92
C GLU A 117 9.34 -0.93 11.91
N VAL A 118 9.79 -2.13 11.52
CA VAL A 118 9.79 -3.31 12.39
C VAL A 118 10.62 -3.07 13.66
N LEU A 119 11.81 -2.48 13.54
CA LEU A 119 12.63 -2.13 14.71
C LEU A 119 11.92 -1.13 15.62
N THR A 120 11.34 -0.07 15.07
CA THR A 120 10.61 0.93 15.89
C THR A 120 9.38 0.33 16.59
N GLN A 121 8.69 -0.61 15.94
CA GLN A 121 7.57 -1.33 16.55
C GLN A 121 8.04 -2.27 17.65
N GLN A 122 9.18 -2.95 17.44
CA GLN A 122 9.80 -3.82 18.44
C GLN A 122 10.19 -3.03 19.69
N GLU A 123 10.84 -1.88 19.53
CA GLU A 123 11.18 -0.97 20.64
C GLU A 123 9.92 -0.49 21.37
N GLY A 124 8.86 -0.15 20.63
CA GLY A 124 7.56 0.23 21.21
C GLY A 124 6.92 -0.89 22.04
N LEU A 125 6.96 -2.13 21.55
CA LEU A 125 6.46 -3.30 22.26
C LEU A 125 7.30 -3.60 23.51
N GLU A 126 8.61 -3.44 23.44
CA GLU A 126 9.50 -3.61 24.59
C GLU A 126 9.27 -2.54 25.66
N GLY A 127 9.01 -1.30 25.24
CA GLY A 127 8.58 -0.21 26.12
C GLY A 127 7.26 -0.52 26.83
N LEU A 128 6.24 -0.99 26.09
CA LEU A 128 4.95 -1.40 26.67
C LEU A 128 5.10 -2.58 27.64
N ARG A 129 5.94 -3.57 27.29
CA ARG A 129 6.23 -4.72 28.16
C ARG A 129 6.89 -4.28 29.46
N SER A 130 7.85 -3.36 29.38
CA SER A 130 8.52 -2.79 30.55
C SER A 130 7.56 -2.00 31.44
N SER A 131 6.71 -1.14 30.85
CA SER A 131 5.67 -0.40 31.59
C SER A 131 4.71 -1.35 32.28
N THR A 132 4.17 -2.33 31.55
CA THR A 132 3.21 -3.30 32.09
C THR A 132 3.84 -4.13 33.22
N SER A 133 5.10 -4.52 33.08
CA SER A 133 5.84 -5.23 34.15
C SER A 133 6.03 -4.37 35.41
N HIS A 134 6.21 -3.06 35.25
CA HIS A 134 6.28 -2.13 36.37
C HIS A 134 4.91 -1.96 37.04
N ASP A 135 3.85 -1.76 36.25
CA ASP A 135 2.48 -1.59 36.75
C ASP A 135 2.00 -2.83 37.51
N ILE A 136 2.26 -4.03 36.98
CA ILE A 136 1.95 -5.29 37.67
C ILE A 136 2.66 -5.36 39.03
N ARG A 137 3.95 -4.99 39.10
CA ARG A 137 4.69 -4.98 40.38
C ARG A 137 4.12 -3.96 41.35
N SER A 138 3.77 -2.76 40.89
CA SER A 138 3.13 -1.73 41.71
C SER A 138 1.79 -2.22 42.28
N ILE A 139 0.94 -2.84 41.44
CA ILE A 139 -0.35 -3.40 41.87
C ILE A 139 -0.14 -4.54 42.88
N GLN A 140 0.81 -5.43 42.63
CA GLN A 140 1.16 -6.50 43.57
C GLN A 140 1.57 -5.96 44.95
N GLU A 141 2.37 -4.90 44.97
CA GLU A 141 2.78 -4.25 46.22
C GLU A 141 1.60 -3.56 46.93
N GLN A 142 0.71 -2.90 46.19
CA GLN A 142 -0.51 -2.32 46.76
C GLN A 142 -1.43 -3.40 47.36
N CYS A 143 -1.59 -4.53 46.68
CA CYS A 143 -2.33 -5.68 47.21
C CYS A 143 -1.69 -6.23 48.49
N ARG A 144 -0.36 -6.34 48.52
CA ARG A 144 0.40 -6.78 49.70
C ARG A 144 0.14 -5.85 50.90
N LEU A 145 0.27 -4.53 50.70
CA LEU A 145 0.01 -3.54 51.75
C LEU A 145 -1.45 -3.54 52.23
N ALA A 146 -2.40 -3.76 51.32
CA ALA A 146 -3.81 -3.86 51.67
C ALA A 146 -4.09 -5.10 52.53
N LEU A 147 -3.46 -6.24 52.22
CA LEU A 147 -3.54 -7.46 53.04
C LEU A 147 -2.94 -7.24 54.43
N ASP A 148 -1.74 -6.65 54.52
CA ASP A 148 -1.11 -6.30 55.80
C ASP A 148 -2.03 -5.40 56.66
N ARG A 149 -2.74 -4.45 56.03
CA ARG A 149 -3.71 -3.59 56.74
C ARG A 149 -4.94 -4.35 57.21
N VAL A 150 -5.45 -5.30 56.42
CA VAL A 150 -6.56 -6.17 56.82
C VAL A 150 -6.17 -7.00 58.05
N ASP A 151 -4.97 -7.56 58.08
CA ASP A 151 -4.48 -8.34 59.22
C ASP A 151 -4.37 -7.46 60.48
N SER A 152 -3.82 -6.25 60.35
CA SER A 152 -3.80 -5.26 61.44
C SER A 152 -5.19 -4.92 61.97
N LEU A 153 -6.17 -4.69 61.09
CA LEU A 153 -7.56 -4.42 61.48
C LEU A 153 -8.24 -5.63 62.14
N GLN A 154 -7.89 -6.85 61.74
CA GLN A 154 -8.39 -8.06 62.39
C GLN A 154 -7.88 -8.19 63.81
N GLU A 155 -6.61 -7.87 64.07
CA GLU A 155 -6.06 -7.84 65.44
C GLU A 155 -6.70 -6.74 66.29
N GLU A 156 -6.83 -5.51 65.76
CA GLU A 156 -7.54 -4.42 66.43
C GLU A 156 -8.99 -4.82 66.81
N LEU A 157 -9.69 -5.51 65.91
CA LEU A 157 -11.05 -6.00 66.14
C LEU A 157 -11.12 -7.12 67.19
N LYS A 158 -10.12 -8.00 67.25
CA LYS A 158 -10.00 -9.01 68.33
C LYS A 158 -9.79 -8.33 69.67
N GLU A 159 -8.92 -7.34 69.74
CA GLU A 159 -8.67 -6.56 70.96
C GLU A 159 -9.92 -5.82 71.42
N ALA A 160 -10.60 -5.11 70.52
CA ALA A 160 -11.84 -4.41 70.82
C ALA A 160 -12.95 -5.36 71.34
N ARG A 161 -13.05 -6.57 70.77
CA ARG A 161 -13.97 -7.60 71.28
C ARG A 161 -13.58 -8.07 72.68
N ALA A 162 -12.28 -8.24 72.96
CA ALA A 162 -11.81 -8.60 74.30
C ALA A 162 -12.12 -7.51 75.34
N GLN A 163 -11.86 -6.24 75.00
CA GLN A 163 -12.19 -5.09 75.84
C GLN A 163 -13.70 -4.98 76.08
N ARG A 164 -14.52 -5.19 75.05
CA ARG A 164 -15.99 -5.23 75.19
C ARG A 164 -16.44 -6.31 76.18
N MET A 165 -15.92 -7.53 76.05
CA MET A 165 -16.25 -8.63 76.98
C MET A 165 -15.84 -8.30 78.42
N ASP A 166 -14.72 -7.63 78.63
CA ASP A 166 -14.29 -7.17 79.97
C ASP A 166 -15.26 -6.13 80.55
N CYS A 167 -15.63 -5.12 79.75
CA CYS A 167 -16.63 -4.13 80.13
C CYS A 167 -17.99 -4.77 80.46
N GLU A 168 -18.46 -5.71 79.65
CA GLU A 168 -19.71 -6.45 79.90
C GLU A 168 -19.65 -7.22 81.22
N ARG A 169 -18.52 -7.87 81.55
CA ARG A 169 -18.33 -8.52 82.86
C ARG A 169 -18.36 -7.52 84.01
N ARG A 170 -17.72 -6.36 83.86
CA ARG A 170 -17.72 -5.30 84.88
C ARG A 170 -19.12 -4.73 85.10
N VAL A 171 -19.89 -4.51 84.04
CA VAL A 171 -21.29 -4.06 84.13
C VAL A 171 -22.13 -5.13 84.83
N ALA A 172 -22.03 -6.40 84.45
CA ALA A 172 -22.76 -7.48 85.12
C ALA A 172 -22.41 -7.59 86.62
N ALA A 173 -21.14 -7.38 87.00
CA ALA A 173 -20.72 -7.34 88.39
C ALA A 173 -21.34 -6.16 89.15
N LEU A 174 -21.36 -4.96 88.54
CA LEU A 174 -22.01 -3.78 89.11
C LEU A 174 -23.53 -3.96 89.22
N GLU A 175 -24.19 -4.52 88.21
CA GLU A 175 -25.62 -4.84 88.27
C GLU A 175 -25.93 -5.80 89.42
N SER A 176 -25.09 -6.81 89.65
CA SER A 176 -25.21 -7.72 90.80
C SER A 176 -25.07 -6.97 92.13
N GLN A 177 -24.10 -6.06 92.25
CA GLN A 177 -23.94 -5.21 93.44
C GLN A 177 -25.14 -4.27 93.65
N VAL A 178 -25.68 -3.66 92.58
CA VAL A 178 -26.89 -2.84 92.68
C VAL A 178 -28.08 -3.67 93.13
N LYS A 179 -28.24 -4.90 92.63
CA LYS A 179 -29.30 -5.81 93.08
C LYS A 179 -29.18 -6.16 94.56
N THR A 180 -27.96 -6.39 95.09
CA THR A 180 -27.79 -6.66 96.53
C THR A 180 -28.03 -5.41 97.39
N VAL A 181 -27.59 -4.23 96.95
CA VAL A 181 -27.84 -2.95 97.64
C VAL A 181 -29.33 -2.60 97.63
N THR A 182 -30.02 -2.76 96.50
CA THR A 182 -31.47 -2.52 96.41
C THR A 182 -32.26 -3.53 97.24
N HIS A 183 -31.86 -4.81 97.27
CA HIS A 183 -32.48 -5.80 98.14
C HIS A 183 -32.29 -5.49 99.64
N THR A 184 -31.13 -4.96 100.04
CA THR A 184 -30.89 -4.49 101.42
C THR A 184 -31.61 -3.17 101.74
N HIS A 185 -31.88 -2.33 100.74
CA HIS A 185 -32.70 -1.11 100.88
C HIS A 185 -34.22 -1.34 100.78
N CYS A 186 -34.70 -2.53 100.37
CA CYS A 186 -36.12 -2.90 100.47
C CYS A 186 -36.61 -3.11 101.93
N GLN A 187 -35.81 -2.71 102.92
CA GLN A 187 -36.24 -2.49 104.31
C GLN A 187 -36.38 -1.00 104.66
N LEU A 188 -36.49 -0.11 103.67
CA LEU A 188 -36.86 1.28 103.92
C LEU A 188 -38.35 1.36 104.27
N SER A 189 -38.64 1.93 105.45
CA SER A 189 -39.99 2.23 105.93
C SER A 189 -40.79 3.02 104.89
N ASP A 190 -42.09 2.75 104.78
CA ASP A 190 -43.03 3.40 103.86
C ASP A 190 -42.98 4.94 103.89
N ASP A 191 -42.57 5.53 105.01
CA ASP A 191 -42.43 6.99 105.16
C ASP A 191 -41.23 7.55 104.37
N SER A 192 -40.17 6.76 104.20
CA SER A 192 -39.00 7.12 103.41
C SER A 192 -39.29 7.03 101.89
N ILE A 193 -40.14 6.08 101.49
CA ILE A 193 -40.57 5.92 100.10
C ILE A 193 -41.48 7.09 99.69
N ARG A 194 -42.37 7.54 100.57
CA ARG A 194 -43.27 8.69 100.33
C ARG A 194 -42.52 10.00 100.15
N SER A 195 -41.55 10.28 101.03
CA SER A 195 -40.73 11.49 100.98
C SER A 195 -39.82 11.55 99.74
N LEU A 196 -39.29 10.41 99.28
CA LEU A 196 -38.57 10.32 98.00
C LEU A 196 -39.50 10.53 96.79
N GLY A 197 -40.75 10.06 96.85
CA GLY A 197 -41.76 10.31 95.82
C GLY A 197 -42.10 11.79 95.66
N GLU A 198 -42.20 12.53 96.77
CA GLU A 198 -42.39 13.98 96.77
C GLU A 198 -41.19 14.71 96.16
N LEU A 199 -39.97 14.27 96.48
CA LEU A 199 -38.73 14.87 95.98
C LEU A 199 -38.50 14.61 94.49
N LEU A 200 -38.83 13.40 94.00
CA LEU A 200 -38.80 13.06 92.57
C LEU A 200 -39.88 13.79 91.78
N SER A 201 -41.08 13.97 92.34
CA SER A 201 -42.14 14.79 91.72
C SER A 201 -41.67 16.24 91.56
N ARG A 202 -41.00 16.79 92.58
CA ARG A 202 -40.43 18.14 92.55
C ARG A 202 -39.27 18.28 91.55
N ARG A 203 -38.45 17.22 91.38
CA ARG A 203 -37.40 17.17 90.35
C ARG A 203 -37.99 17.10 88.94
N ALA A 204 -39.07 16.35 88.73
CA ALA A 204 -39.76 16.28 87.45
C ALA A 204 -40.37 17.64 87.05
N GLU A 205 -40.93 18.38 88.00
CA GLU A 205 -41.39 19.76 87.79
C GLU A 205 -40.23 20.71 87.41
N LEU A 206 -39.07 20.59 88.07
CA LEU A 206 -37.87 21.38 87.75
C LEU A 206 -37.25 21.02 86.38
N MET A 207 -37.25 19.74 85.99
CA MET A 207 -36.80 19.32 84.65
C MET A 207 -37.75 19.83 83.56
N LYS A 208 -39.06 19.87 83.82
CA LYS A 208 -40.04 20.49 82.90
C LYS A 208 -39.79 21.99 82.67
N LEU A 209 -39.25 22.68 83.67
CA LEU A 209 -38.82 24.09 83.59
C LEU A 209 -37.50 24.28 82.81
N LEU A 210 -36.65 23.24 82.75
CA LEU A 210 -35.40 23.24 81.99
C LEU A 210 -35.61 22.89 80.51
N ASP A 211 -36.50 21.94 80.20
CA ASP A 211 -36.88 21.61 78.81
C ASP A 211 -37.64 22.74 78.10
N THR A 212 -38.21 23.68 78.85
CA THR A 212 -38.82 24.89 78.28
C THR A 212 -37.81 26.00 77.94
N GLN A 213 -36.50 25.79 78.20
CA GLN A 213 -35.41 26.74 77.88
C GLN A 213 -34.44 26.25 76.79
N HIS A 214 -34.72 25.16 76.07
CA HIS A 214 -33.87 24.69 74.98
C HIS A 214 -34.67 24.38 73.71
N ILE A 215 -35.01 25.42 72.96
CA ILE A 215 -35.46 25.34 71.57
C ILE A 215 -34.53 26.21 70.73
N ASP A 216 -34.17 25.68 69.55
CA ASP A 216 -33.39 26.26 68.46
C ASP A 216 -31.86 26.18 68.58
N ASP A 217 -31.31 25.06 68.13
CA ASP A 217 -30.37 25.08 67.00
C ASP A 217 -30.16 23.66 66.45
N THR A 218 -30.94 23.29 65.42
CA THR A 218 -30.64 22.11 64.57
C THR A 218 -30.51 22.59 63.13
N PRO A 219 -29.31 22.61 62.52
CA PRO A 219 -29.16 23.01 61.13
C PRO A 219 -29.52 21.84 60.18
N PRO A 220 -30.14 22.12 59.01
CA PRO A 220 -30.57 21.10 58.07
C PRO A 220 -29.42 20.61 57.17
N TYR A 221 -29.46 19.31 56.86
CA TYR A 221 -28.61 18.62 55.89
C TYR A 221 -28.65 19.26 54.48
N PRO A 222 -27.51 19.30 53.75
CA PRO A 222 -27.51 19.69 52.34
C PRO A 222 -27.97 18.54 51.43
N PRO A 223 -28.67 18.85 50.32
CA PRO A 223 -29.15 17.86 49.36
C PRO A 223 -28.03 17.38 48.42
N GLN A 224 -28.02 16.09 48.14
CA GLN A 224 -27.17 15.47 47.11
C GLN A 224 -27.64 15.86 45.70
N PRO A 225 -26.72 16.16 44.76
CA PRO A 225 -27.06 16.28 43.35
C PRO A 225 -27.10 14.90 42.68
N SER A 226 -28.32 14.48 42.32
CA SER A 226 -28.59 13.41 41.36
C SER A 226 -28.28 13.89 39.94
N SER A 227 -27.10 13.56 39.44
CA SER A 227 -26.74 13.73 38.02
C SER A 227 -26.68 12.36 37.34
N ASN A 228 -27.83 11.84 36.94
CA ASN A 228 -27.92 10.76 35.96
C ASN A 228 -28.71 11.26 34.74
N LYS A 229 -28.02 11.94 33.82
CA LYS A 229 -28.53 12.18 32.46
C LYS A 229 -28.35 10.89 31.66
N GLY A 230 -29.35 10.01 31.77
CA GLY A 230 -29.56 8.97 30.78
C GLY A 230 -29.92 9.64 29.46
N PHE A 231 -29.02 9.55 28.47
CA PHE A 231 -29.35 9.80 27.08
C PHE A 231 -30.30 8.69 26.64
N SER A 232 -31.61 8.97 26.62
CA SER A 232 -32.58 8.14 25.92
C SER A 232 -32.40 8.35 24.42
N ILE A 233 -31.98 7.29 23.74
CA ILE A 233 -31.94 7.19 22.28
C ILE A 233 -33.39 7.07 21.80
N PRO A 234 -33.89 7.94 20.91
CA PRO A 234 -35.25 7.82 20.37
C PRO A 234 -35.39 6.56 19.51
N GLU A 235 -36.39 5.74 19.83
CA GLU A 235 -36.81 4.54 19.09
C GLU A 235 -37.68 4.92 17.87
N ASP A 236 -37.08 5.54 16.86
CA ASP A 236 -37.71 5.70 15.54
C ASP A 236 -36.72 5.26 14.46
N PRO A 237 -37.17 4.65 13.34
CA PRO A 237 -36.31 4.12 12.31
C PRO A 237 -35.40 5.23 11.78
N GLN A 238 -34.10 5.01 12.00
CA GLN A 238 -33.03 6.00 11.98
C GLN A 238 -33.06 6.94 10.76
N ASP A 239 -33.54 8.16 10.96
CA ASP A 239 -33.22 9.26 10.06
C ASP A 239 -31.71 9.54 10.17
N ILE A 240 -30.98 9.33 9.06
CA ILE A 240 -29.53 9.59 8.94
C ILE A 240 -29.22 11.03 9.40
N ARG A 241 -30.15 11.96 9.20
CA ARG A 241 -30.00 13.36 9.64
C ARG A 241 -29.95 13.46 11.17
N SER A 242 -30.79 12.70 11.88
CA SER A 242 -30.77 12.63 13.35
C SER A 242 -29.47 12.03 13.87
N LEU A 243 -29.00 10.93 13.25
CA LEU A 243 -27.71 10.33 13.59
C LEU A 243 -26.54 11.31 13.35
N TYR A 244 -26.59 12.04 12.23
CA TYR A 244 -25.60 13.07 11.92
C TYR A 244 -25.58 14.19 12.96
N LEU A 245 -26.73 14.66 13.46
CA LEU A 245 -26.79 15.70 14.50
C LEU A 245 -26.10 15.24 15.79
N VAL A 246 -26.33 14.00 16.23
CA VAL A 246 -25.67 13.44 17.42
C VAL A 246 -24.15 13.39 17.24
N PHE A 247 -23.67 12.88 16.11
CA PHE A 247 -22.24 12.80 15.84
C PHE A 247 -21.59 14.17 15.64
N ARG A 248 -22.31 15.13 15.05
CA ARG A 248 -21.86 16.52 14.92
C ARG A 248 -21.64 17.15 16.29
N ASP A 249 -22.58 16.95 17.21
CA ASP A 249 -22.51 17.55 18.55
C ASP A 249 -21.44 16.85 19.40
N ARG A 250 -21.27 15.52 19.29
CA ARG A 250 -20.15 14.78 19.88
C ARG A 250 -18.79 15.27 19.37
N TYR A 251 -18.64 15.48 18.06
CA TYR A 251 -17.39 15.97 17.48
C TYR A 251 -17.04 17.38 17.99
N LYS A 252 -18.04 18.25 18.15
CA LYS A 252 -17.84 19.60 18.71
C LYS A 252 -17.45 19.57 20.19
N ALA A 253 -18.08 18.70 20.98
CA ALA A 253 -17.80 18.58 22.41
C ALA A 253 -16.41 17.98 22.67
N SER A 254 -16.02 16.97 21.89
CA SER A 254 -14.74 16.27 22.03
C SER A 254 -14.21 15.82 20.66
N PRO A 255 -13.36 16.62 20.00
CA PRO A 255 -12.77 16.25 18.73
C PRO A 255 -11.95 14.95 18.86
N PRO A 256 -12.19 13.95 17.99
CA PRO A 256 -11.47 12.68 18.02
C PRO A 256 -10.01 12.87 17.58
N LYS A 257 -9.12 11.99 18.05
CA LYS A 257 -7.72 11.95 17.60
C LYS A 257 -7.57 11.51 16.13
N SER A 258 -8.58 10.81 15.60
CA SER A 258 -8.60 10.29 14.24
C SER A 258 -9.99 10.46 13.64
N ASP A 259 -10.11 11.38 12.67
CA ASP A 259 -11.34 11.60 11.92
C ASP A 259 -11.79 10.31 11.22
N THR A 260 -10.84 9.52 10.68
CA THR A 260 -11.15 8.25 10.01
C THR A 260 -11.80 7.24 10.96
N ALA A 261 -11.32 7.13 12.20
CA ALA A 261 -11.92 6.22 13.19
C ALA A 261 -13.34 6.68 13.57
N PHE A 262 -13.53 7.99 13.71
CA PHE A 262 -14.82 8.58 14.04
C PHE A 262 -15.84 8.44 12.89
N ILE A 263 -15.40 8.57 11.64
CA ILE A 263 -16.24 8.30 10.46
C ILE A 263 -16.68 6.83 10.44
N TRP A 264 -15.77 5.89 10.74
CA TRP A 264 -16.13 4.48 10.84
C TRP A 264 -17.09 4.17 11.99
N GLU A 265 -17.00 4.90 13.11
CA GLU A 265 -17.98 4.82 14.20
C GLU A 265 -19.36 5.28 13.71
N PHE A 266 -19.44 6.43 13.02
CA PHE A 266 -20.68 6.92 12.42
C PHE A 266 -21.31 5.90 11.45
N LEU A 267 -20.53 5.39 10.50
CA LEU A 267 -21.01 4.39 9.52
C LEU A 267 -21.41 3.06 10.19
N GLY A 268 -20.78 2.72 11.32
CA GLY A 268 -21.10 1.53 12.12
C GLY A 268 -22.42 1.65 12.88
N CYS A 269 -22.88 2.87 13.16
CA CYS A 269 -24.17 3.13 13.81
C CYS A 269 -25.36 3.11 12.86
N VAL A 270 -25.14 3.07 11.54
CA VAL A 270 -26.22 2.88 10.56
C VAL A 270 -26.69 1.43 10.63
N GLU A 271 -27.89 1.20 11.15
CA GLU A 271 -28.42 -0.14 11.39
C GLU A 271 -28.75 -0.88 10.10
N ASP A 272 -29.37 -0.19 9.14
CA ASP A 272 -29.72 -0.75 7.84
C ASP A 272 -28.46 -1.01 6.99
N PRO A 273 -28.12 -2.27 6.68
CA PRO A 273 -26.97 -2.60 5.85
C PRO A 273 -27.09 -2.05 4.43
N ALA A 274 -28.31 -1.97 3.87
CA ALA A 274 -28.53 -1.46 2.52
C ALA A 274 -28.23 0.04 2.47
N MET A 275 -28.76 0.81 3.41
CA MET A 275 -28.44 2.22 3.58
C MET A 275 -26.95 2.46 3.85
N SER A 276 -26.34 1.68 4.75
CA SER A 276 -24.91 1.81 5.04
C SER A 276 -24.06 1.60 3.80
N LYS A 277 -24.42 0.62 2.95
CA LYS A 277 -23.78 0.39 1.66
C LYS A 277 -24.02 1.55 0.70
N HIS A 278 -25.26 2.03 0.55
CA HIS A 278 -25.59 3.18 -0.31
C HIS A 278 -24.77 4.43 0.04
N ILE A 279 -24.64 4.74 1.34
CA ILE A 279 -23.81 5.84 1.83
C ILE A 279 -22.34 5.61 1.45
N GLN A 280 -21.80 4.42 1.70
CA GLN A 280 -20.41 4.09 1.38
C GLN A 280 -20.11 4.21 -0.12
N ASP A 281 -20.95 3.64 -0.97
CA ASP A 281 -20.80 3.68 -2.43
C ASP A 281 -20.93 5.13 -2.96
N SER A 282 -21.89 5.90 -2.42
CA SER A 282 -22.06 7.32 -2.75
C SER A 282 -20.85 8.16 -2.35
N LEU A 283 -20.26 7.89 -1.18
CA LEU A 283 -19.03 8.56 -0.73
C LEU A 283 -17.84 8.25 -1.63
N ALA A 284 -17.71 7.02 -2.12
CA ALA A 284 -16.67 6.65 -3.09
C ALA A 284 -16.84 7.40 -4.42
N ALA A 285 -18.08 7.65 -4.86
CA ALA A 285 -18.37 8.41 -6.06
C ALA A 285 -18.08 9.92 -5.89
N ILE A 286 -18.47 10.52 -4.76
CA ILE A 286 -18.30 11.96 -4.50
C ILE A 286 -16.86 12.31 -4.14
N LEU A 287 -16.15 11.44 -3.40
CA LEU A 287 -14.80 11.67 -2.89
C LEU A 287 -13.78 10.60 -3.32
N PRO A 288 -13.56 10.36 -4.63
CA PRO A 288 -12.74 9.24 -5.11
C PRO A 288 -11.26 9.33 -4.70
N LYS A 289 -10.76 10.53 -4.37
CA LYS A 289 -9.39 10.73 -3.85
C LYS A 289 -9.22 10.30 -2.38
N HIS A 290 -10.32 10.17 -1.64
CA HIS A 290 -10.32 9.94 -0.20
C HIS A 290 -11.05 8.66 0.20
N VAL A 291 -11.98 8.19 -0.63
CA VAL A 291 -12.77 6.97 -0.41
C VAL A 291 -12.65 6.12 -1.66
N THR A 292 -12.07 4.93 -1.53
CA THR A 292 -11.90 4.00 -2.65
C THR A 292 -12.71 2.72 -2.42
N PRO A 293 -13.37 2.16 -3.45
CA PRO A 293 -14.04 0.87 -3.31
C PRO A 293 -13.07 -0.21 -2.84
N SER A 294 -13.45 -0.97 -1.81
CA SER A 294 -12.65 -2.09 -1.33
C SER A 294 -12.73 -3.23 -2.37
N ARG A 295 -11.59 -3.66 -2.90
CA ARG A 295 -11.51 -4.82 -3.82
C ARG A 295 -11.60 -6.16 -3.10
N ASP A 296 -11.51 -6.14 -1.78
CA ASP A 296 -11.40 -7.35 -0.97
C ASP A 296 -12.78 -7.70 -0.36
N THR A 297 -13.49 -8.60 -1.05
CA THR A 297 -14.77 -9.15 -0.61
C THR A 297 -14.62 -10.24 0.46
N ARG A 298 -13.38 -10.65 0.80
CA ARG A 298 -13.11 -11.70 1.80
C ARG A 298 -12.83 -11.14 3.21
N ARG A 299 -13.00 -9.83 3.43
CA ARG A 299 -12.65 -9.18 4.70
C ARG A 299 -13.47 -9.68 5.89
N LYS A 300 -12.85 -9.59 7.07
CA LYS A 300 -13.43 -9.90 8.41
C LYS A 300 -14.65 -9.05 8.80
N ASN A 301 -15.02 -8.02 8.05
CA ASN A 301 -16.17 -7.17 8.36
C ASN A 301 -17.05 -6.98 7.12
N PRO A 302 -18.21 -7.68 7.03
CA PRO A 302 -19.08 -7.64 5.86
C PRO A 302 -19.73 -6.27 5.62
N ARG A 303 -19.67 -5.36 6.60
CA ARG A 303 -20.26 -4.01 6.51
C ARG A 303 -19.32 -2.96 5.91
N ARG A 304 -18.06 -3.29 5.58
CA ARG A 304 -17.09 -2.34 5.03
C ARG A 304 -16.89 -2.58 3.52
N HIS A 305 -17.50 -1.72 2.71
CA HIS A 305 -17.44 -1.76 1.26
C HIS A 305 -16.40 -0.81 0.67
N VAL A 306 -15.94 0.16 1.45
CA VAL A 306 -14.94 1.16 1.03
C VAL A 306 -13.74 1.21 1.95
N ASP A 307 -12.62 1.70 1.44
CA ASP A 307 -11.43 2.10 2.20
C ASP A 307 -11.38 3.63 2.28
N ILE A 308 -11.29 4.13 3.51
CA ILE A 308 -11.22 5.57 3.79
C ILE A 308 -9.76 5.94 4.07
N SER A 309 -9.24 6.87 3.26
CA SER A 309 -7.90 7.44 3.42
C SER A 309 -7.77 8.23 4.72
N LYS A 310 -6.58 8.19 5.35
CA LYS A 310 -6.24 9.01 6.53
C LYS A 310 -6.37 10.52 6.28
N GLY A 311 -6.36 10.96 5.02
CA GLY A 311 -6.54 12.36 4.63
C GLY A 311 -8.00 12.84 4.58
N LEU A 312 -8.99 11.95 4.82
CA LEU A 312 -10.39 12.35 4.90
C LEU A 312 -10.70 12.96 6.27
N THR A 313 -11.01 14.26 6.29
CA THR A 313 -11.42 14.95 7.51
C THR A 313 -12.92 14.88 7.71
N TRP A 314 -13.38 15.00 8.96
CA TRP A 314 -14.81 15.02 9.30
C TRP A 314 -15.55 16.14 8.55
N ARG A 315 -14.89 17.29 8.32
CA ARG A 315 -15.43 18.42 7.54
C ARG A 315 -15.75 18.05 6.09
N LYS A 316 -14.84 17.36 5.41
CA LYS A 316 -15.07 16.92 4.02
C LYS A 316 -16.13 15.82 3.96
N PHE A 317 -16.09 14.91 4.93
CA PHE A 317 -17.07 13.84 5.06
C PHE A 317 -18.50 14.39 5.20
N ARG A 318 -18.75 15.34 6.11
CA ARG A 318 -20.10 15.94 6.28
C ARG A 318 -20.58 16.66 5.01
N GLU A 319 -19.68 17.31 4.29
CA GLU A 319 -20.02 18.05 3.06
C GLU A 319 -20.44 17.08 1.96
N ALA A 320 -19.75 15.93 1.85
CA ALA A 320 -20.17 14.86 0.96
C ALA A 320 -21.49 14.22 1.41
N LEU A 321 -21.69 14.01 2.71
CA LEU A 321 -22.90 13.37 3.27
C LEU A 321 -24.19 14.14 2.90
N VAL A 322 -24.13 15.48 2.87
CA VAL A 322 -25.27 16.34 2.48
C VAL A 322 -25.58 16.22 0.98
N ASN A 323 -24.60 15.84 0.16
CA ASN A 323 -24.73 15.71 -1.29
C ASN A 323 -25.07 14.28 -1.75
N ILE A 324 -25.30 13.35 -0.83
CA ILE A 324 -25.68 11.97 -1.19
C ILE A 324 -27.12 11.98 -1.73
N PRO A 325 -27.36 11.44 -2.94
CA PRO A 325 -28.71 11.31 -3.47
C PRO A 325 -29.55 10.35 -2.60
N GLU A 326 -30.85 10.61 -2.49
CA GLU A 326 -31.76 9.69 -1.80
C GLU A 326 -31.71 8.29 -2.45
N PRO A 327 -31.72 7.21 -1.66
CA PRO A 327 -31.72 5.85 -2.21
C PRO A 327 -32.95 5.65 -3.09
N SER A 328 -32.71 5.22 -4.32
CA SER A 328 -33.75 4.90 -5.32
C SER A 328 -34.39 3.55 -5.06
#